data_AF-A0A1C6ICG1-F1
#
_entry.id   AF-A0A1C6ICG1-F1
#
_cell.length_a   1.000
_cell.length_b   1.000
_cell.length_c   1.000
_cell.angle_alpha   90.00
_cell.angle_beta   90.00
_cell.angle_gamma   90.00
#
_symmetry.space_group_name_H-M   'P 1'
#
loop_
_entity.id
_entity.type
_entity.pdbx_description
1 polymer ?
#
loop_
_entity_poly.entity_id
_entity_poly.type
_entity_poly.pdbx_seq_one_letter_code
_entity_poly.pdbx_strand_id
1 'polypeptide(L)'
;MEVLEAPEFEGGEDYAVQQGAGMAVTKTDEKQMYASVQFLKWFTEDERNIQFSVASGYLPVTKTANDVKKIEETTNLTGNNELPIVKAAIDTVNHNTLYTTKAFEDGTDARNILEYAMSDKASADRKTVVKRLEKGESFDEAVKDFVSDSNFDTWYEATKAELEKVVK
;
A
#
# COMPACT_ATOMS: atom_id res chain seq x y z
N MET A 1 -2.43 -21.23 1.75
CA MET A 1 -1.81 -19.96 1.32
C MET A 1 -0.96 -19.52 2.48
N GLU A 2 0.30 -19.20 2.22
CA GLU A 2 1.19 -18.64 3.22
C GLU A 2 1.02 -17.11 3.19
N VAL A 3 0.81 -16.51 4.35
CA VAL A 3 0.73 -15.05 4.50
C VAL A 3 2.10 -14.60 4.99
N LEU A 4 2.74 -13.72 4.23
CA LEU A 4 4.05 -13.18 4.52
C LEU A 4 3.93 -11.69 4.87
N GLU A 5 4.80 -11.24 5.75
CA GLU A 5 4.93 -9.82 6.10
C GLU A 5 5.55 -9.04 4.94
N ALA A 6 5.40 -7.71 4.99
CA ALA A 6 6.11 -6.84 4.06
C ALA A 6 7.63 -6.97 4.30
N PRO A 7 8.46 -6.98 3.25
CA PRO A 7 9.91 -7.06 3.42
C PRO A 7 10.45 -5.78 4.10
N GLU A 8 11.42 -5.98 4.99
CA GLU A 8 12.09 -4.92 5.74
C GLU A 8 13.59 -4.86 5.38
N PHE A 9 14.22 -3.71 5.65
CA PHE A 9 15.67 -3.56 5.47
C PHE A 9 16.43 -4.25 6.60
N GLU A 10 17.51 -4.95 6.28
CA GLU A 10 18.39 -5.55 7.28
C GLU A 10 18.97 -4.48 8.21
N GLY A 11 18.67 -4.58 9.51
CA GLY A 11 19.08 -3.59 10.52
C GLY A 11 18.32 -2.25 10.46
N GLY A 12 17.25 -2.17 9.66
CA GLY A 12 16.35 -1.03 9.60
C GLY A 12 15.37 -0.99 10.78
N GLU A 13 14.61 0.10 10.87
CA GLU A 13 13.45 0.20 11.77
C GLU A 13 12.17 -0.26 11.04
N ASP A 14 11.20 -0.75 11.82
CA ASP A 14 9.94 -1.30 11.32
C ASP A 14 9.01 -0.16 10.86
N TYR A 15 8.86 0.01 9.54
CA TYR A 15 7.99 1.01 8.93
C TYR A 15 6.99 0.36 7.98
N ALA A 16 5.72 0.73 8.13
CA ALA A 16 4.67 0.29 7.22
C ALA A 16 3.85 1.47 6.69
N VAL A 17 3.57 1.44 5.38
CA VAL A 17 2.73 2.45 4.75
C VAL A 17 1.26 2.23 5.14
N GLN A 18 0.60 3.29 5.58
CA GLN A 18 -0.84 3.29 5.84
C GLN A 18 -1.55 4.04 4.72
N GLN A 19 -2.46 3.34 4.03
CA GLN A 19 -3.31 3.89 2.99
C GLN A 19 -4.78 3.54 3.24
N GLY A 20 -5.67 4.38 2.73
CA GLY A 20 -7.12 4.21 2.86
C GLY A 20 -7.85 5.48 2.48
N ALA A 21 -9.12 5.55 2.86
CA ALA A 21 -9.95 6.73 2.69
C ALA A 21 -10.33 7.32 4.05
N GLY A 22 -10.32 8.66 4.13
CA GLY A 22 -10.92 9.39 5.23
C GLY A 22 -12.34 9.82 4.90
N MET A 23 -13.18 9.96 5.93
CA MET A 23 -14.49 10.59 5.80
C MET A 23 -14.43 12.04 6.29
N ALA A 24 -15.01 12.97 5.53
CA ALA A 24 -15.07 14.38 5.87
C ALA A 24 -16.52 14.88 5.85
N VAL A 25 -16.87 15.75 6.81
CA VAL A 25 -18.16 16.45 6.83
C VAL A 25 -17.96 17.80 6.16
N THR A 26 -18.63 18.01 5.03
CA THR A 26 -18.62 19.30 4.34
C THR A 26 -19.48 20.32 5.10
N LYS A 27 -19.13 21.60 4.99
CA LYS A 27 -19.86 22.69 5.64
C LYS A 27 -21.32 22.75 5.14
N THR A 28 -22.27 22.71 6.08
CA THR A 28 -23.72 22.85 5.84
C THR A 28 -24.38 23.42 7.11
N ASP A 29 -25.69 23.25 7.30
CA ASP A 29 -26.39 23.65 8.53
C ASP A 29 -25.96 22.82 9.76
N GLU A 30 -26.10 23.41 10.94
CA GLU A 30 -25.64 22.81 12.21
C GLU A 30 -26.29 21.46 12.50
N LYS A 31 -27.58 21.28 12.16
CA LYS A 31 -28.30 20.03 12.44
C LYS A 31 -27.77 18.91 11.57
N GLN A 32 -27.55 19.16 10.28
CA GLN A 32 -26.96 18.20 9.36
C GLN A 32 -25.52 17.86 9.76
N MET A 33 -24.68 18.86 10.03
CA MET A 33 -23.31 18.60 10.48
C MET A 33 -23.28 17.77 11.76
N TYR A 34 -24.12 18.11 12.75
CA TYR A 34 -24.24 17.33 13.98
C TYR A 34 -24.66 15.88 13.70
N ALA A 35 -25.70 15.67 12.90
CA ALA A 35 -26.16 14.33 12.54
C ALA A 35 -25.07 13.50 11.83
N SER A 36 -24.33 14.10 10.89
CA SER A 36 -23.19 13.46 10.22
C SER A 36 -22.09 13.06 11.21
N VAL A 37 -21.75 13.93 12.16
CA VAL A 37 -20.74 13.62 13.19
C VAL A 37 -21.22 12.49 14.12
N GLN A 38 -22.51 12.48 14.51
CA GLN A 38 -23.05 11.39 15.32
C GLN A 38 -22.98 10.05 14.58
N PHE A 39 -23.31 10.04 13.29
CA PHE A 39 -23.16 8.86 12.45
C PHE A 39 -21.70 8.38 12.39
N LEU A 40 -20.75 9.28 12.13
CA LEU A 40 -19.33 8.91 12.05
C LEU A 40 -18.82 8.33 13.37
N LYS A 41 -19.19 8.94 14.51
CA LYS A 41 -18.84 8.40 15.83
C LYS A 41 -19.35 6.97 15.98
N TRP A 42 -20.65 6.77 15.79
CA TRP A 42 -21.29 5.44 15.87
C TRP A 42 -20.65 4.43 14.92
N PHE A 43 -20.35 4.83 13.68
CA PHE A 43 -19.76 3.96 12.65
C PHE A 43 -18.34 3.53 13.01
N THR A 44 -17.57 4.40 13.67
CA THR A 44 -16.18 4.13 14.08
C THR A 44 -16.05 3.47 15.45
N GLU A 45 -17.14 3.19 16.16
CA GLU A 45 -17.11 2.40 17.40
C GLU A 45 -16.65 0.96 17.11
N ASP A 46 -15.86 0.38 18.03
CA ASP A 46 -15.17 -0.91 17.85
C ASP A 46 -16.03 -1.99 17.17
N GLU A 47 -17.23 -2.29 17.69
CA GLU A 47 -18.08 -3.37 17.17
C GLU A 47 -18.48 -3.15 15.70
N ARG A 48 -18.99 -1.96 15.36
CA ARG A 48 -19.43 -1.63 14.00
C ARG A 48 -18.24 -1.52 13.06
N ASN A 49 -17.15 -0.95 13.55
CA ASN A 49 -15.95 -0.76 12.78
C ASN A 49 -15.27 -2.10 12.45
N ILE A 50 -15.22 -3.05 13.38
CA ILE A 50 -14.73 -4.41 13.12
C ILE A 50 -15.58 -5.09 12.05
N GLN A 51 -16.91 -5.08 12.21
CA GLN A 51 -17.82 -5.71 11.24
C GLN A 51 -17.64 -5.14 9.84
N PHE A 52 -17.56 -3.80 9.71
CA PHE A 52 -17.33 -3.15 8.43
C PHE A 52 -15.96 -3.51 7.85
N SER A 53 -14.90 -3.45 8.66
CA SER A 53 -13.53 -3.67 8.22
C SER A 53 -13.35 -5.08 7.65
N VAL A 54 -13.79 -6.08 8.41
CA VAL A 54 -13.74 -7.49 8.00
C VAL A 54 -14.56 -7.74 6.74
N ALA A 55 -15.80 -7.21 6.65
CA ALA A 55 -16.66 -7.42 5.49
C ALA A 55 -16.15 -6.74 4.21
N SER A 56 -15.35 -5.68 4.34
CA SER A 56 -14.85 -4.89 3.21
C SER A 56 -13.37 -5.16 2.87
N GLY A 57 -12.68 -6.00 3.64
CA GLY A 57 -11.24 -6.23 3.51
C GLY A 57 -10.38 -5.07 4.00
N TYR A 58 -10.96 -4.12 4.75
CA TYR A 58 -10.22 -3.06 5.44
C TYR A 58 -9.77 -3.49 6.83
N LEU A 59 -8.98 -2.64 7.48
CA LEU A 59 -8.60 -2.77 8.89
C LEU A 59 -9.41 -1.83 9.79
N PRO A 60 -9.68 -2.23 11.05
CA PRO A 60 -10.29 -1.34 12.02
C PRO A 60 -9.46 -0.05 12.22
N VAL A 61 -10.14 1.05 12.54
CA VAL A 61 -9.52 2.39 12.60
C VAL A 61 -9.15 2.81 14.03
N THR A 62 -9.61 2.08 15.05
CA THR A 62 -9.27 2.34 16.46
C THR A 62 -8.21 1.36 16.94
N LYS A 63 -7.33 1.80 17.84
CA LYS A 63 -6.35 0.91 18.49
C LYS A 63 -7.02 -0.23 19.24
N THR A 64 -8.14 0.07 19.88
CA THR A 64 -8.91 -0.91 20.65
C THR A 64 -9.58 -1.96 19.77
N ALA A 65 -9.91 -1.64 18.51
CA ALA A 65 -10.49 -2.59 17.57
C ALA A 65 -9.45 -3.39 16.76
N ASN A 66 -8.20 -2.91 16.67
CA ASN A 66 -7.07 -3.66 16.12
C ASN A 66 -6.55 -4.72 17.11
N ASP A 67 -7.47 -5.57 17.56
CA ASP A 67 -7.22 -6.67 18.48
C ASP A 67 -7.77 -7.95 17.85
N VAL A 68 -6.88 -8.90 17.61
CA VAL A 68 -7.20 -10.17 16.94
C VAL A 68 -8.28 -10.94 17.70
N LYS A 69 -8.25 -10.95 19.04
CA LYS A 69 -9.24 -11.68 19.84
C LYS A 69 -10.61 -11.04 19.71
N LYS A 70 -10.71 -9.72 19.79
CA LYS A 70 -11.98 -9.01 19.58
C LYS A 70 -12.57 -9.30 18.20
N ILE A 71 -11.74 -9.36 17.16
CA ILE A 71 -12.20 -9.67 15.81
C ILE A 71 -12.67 -11.12 15.72
N GLU A 72 -11.95 -12.07 16.30
CA GLU A 72 -12.37 -13.48 16.40
C GLU A 72 -13.69 -13.63 17.19
N GLU A 73 -13.91 -12.83 18.23
CA GLU A 73 -15.13 -12.87 19.05
C GLU A 73 -16.35 -12.22 18.38
N THR A 74 -16.14 -11.21 17.54
CA THR A 74 -17.22 -10.39 16.95
C THR A 74 -17.51 -10.72 15.49
N THR A 75 -16.73 -11.61 14.87
CA THR A 75 -16.89 -12.01 13.47
C THR A 75 -16.87 -13.52 13.31
N ASN A 76 -17.46 -14.01 12.22
CA ASN A 76 -17.44 -15.43 11.88
C ASN A 76 -16.21 -15.79 11.02
N LEU A 77 -15.09 -15.06 11.15
CA LEU A 77 -13.85 -15.39 10.46
C LEU A 77 -13.35 -16.75 10.95
N THR A 78 -13.70 -17.80 10.21
CA THR A 78 -13.20 -19.15 10.46
C THR A 78 -11.76 -19.26 9.95
N GLY A 79 -11.00 -20.24 10.44
CA GLY A 79 -9.58 -20.46 10.09
C GLY A 79 -9.27 -20.75 8.61
N ASN A 80 -10.22 -20.52 7.70
CA ASN A 80 -10.06 -20.64 6.26
C ASN A 80 -9.46 -19.33 5.73
N ASN A 81 -8.17 -19.31 5.35
CA ASN A 81 -7.41 -18.29 4.61
C ASN A 81 -7.46 -16.79 5.04
N GLU A 82 -8.57 -16.26 5.54
CA GLU A 82 -8.77 -14.83 5.84
C GLU A 82 -8.23 -14.44 7.22
N LEU A 83 -8.44 -15.28 8.23
CA LEU A 83 -7.97 -15.00 9.59
C LEU A 83 -6.44 -14.83 9.69
N PRO A 84 -5.60 -15.65 9.04
CA PRO A 84 -4.16 -15.41 8.98
C PRO A 84 -3.79 -14.07 8.32
N ILE A 85 -4.53 -13.63 7.29
CA ILE A 85 -4.31 -12.33 6.63
C ILE A 85 -4.61 -11.19 7.61
N VAL A 86 -5.75 -11.27 8.29
CA VAL A 86 -6.16 -10.25 9.27
C VAL A 86 -5.17 -10.18 10.43
N LYS A 87 -4.66 -11.32 10.90
CA LYS A 87 -3.61 -11.37 11.94
C LYS A 87 -2.34 -10.64 11.50
N ALA A 88 -1.77 -11.01 10.35
CA ALA A 88 -0.56 -10.37 9.82
C ALA A 88 -0.75 -8.85 9.61
N ALA A 89 -1.92 -8.44 9.12
CA ALA A 89 -2.23 -7.03 8.89
C ALA A 89 -2.38 -6.23 10.21
N ILE A 90 -2.97 -6.82 11.24
CA ILE A 90 -3.06 -6.20 12.59
C ILE A 90 -1.69 -6.16 13.26
N ASP A 91 -0.89 -7.21 13.14
CA ASP A 91 0.47 -7.24 13.67
C ASP A 91 1.32 -6.16 13.01
N THR A 92 1.18 -5.96 11.69
CA THR A 92 1.80 -4.83 10.98
C THR A 92 1.40 -3.50 11.60
N VAL A 93 0.09 -3.24 11.80
CA VAL A 93 -0.42 -2.00 12.40
C VAL A 93 0.09 -1.77 13.83
N ASN A 94 0.22 -2.84 14.62
CA ASN A 94 0.55 -2.74 16.04
C ASN A 94 2.06 -2.66 16.31
N HIS A 95 2.90 -3.20 15.44
CA HIS A 95 4.34 -3.30 15.67
C HIS A 95 5.19 -2.39 14.76
N ASN A 96 4.60 -1.79 13.72
CA ASN A 96 5.33 -0.85 12.86
C ASN A 96 5.05 0.61 13.19
N THR A 97 6.01 1.47 12.86
CA THR A 97 5.75 2.91 12.73
C THR A 97 4.99 3.15 11.43
N LEU A 98 3.71 3.50 11.56
CA LEU A 98 2.86 3.79 10.41
C LEU A 98 3.16 5.18 9.85
N TYR A 99 3.31 5.26 8.54
CA TYR A 99 3.44 6.53 7.83
C TYR A 99 2.45 6.62 6.68
N THR A 100 2.05 7.85 6.37
CA THR A 100 1.26 8.15 5.18
C THR A 100 1.86 9.38 4.50
N THR A 101 1.79 9.41 3.17
CA THR A 101 2.30 10.53 2.39
C THR A 101 1.47 11.78 2.68
N LYS A 102 2.13 12.89 3.00
CA LYS A 102 1.45 14.19 3.11
C LYS A 102 0.90 14.58 1.75
N ALA A 103 -0.25 15.23 1.72
CA ALA A 103 -0.72 15.89 0.50
C ALA A 103 0.18 17.08 0.19
N PHE A 104 0.57 17.24 -1.08
CA PHE A 104 1.32 18.37 -1.60
C PHE A 104 0.84 18.71 -3.02
N GLU A 105 1.17 19.91 -3.50
CA GLU A 105 0.92 20.32 -4.89
C GLU A 105 1.57 19.32 -5.85
N ASP A 106 0.91 18.97 -6.95
CA ASP A 106 1.43 18.02 -7.95
C ASP A 106 1.67 16.58 -7.41
N GLY A 107 1.17 16.24 -6.22
CA GLY A 107 1.35 14.91 -5.63
C GLY A 107 0.77 13.75 -6.46
N THR A 108 -0.28 14.02 -7.26
CA THR A 108 -0.80 13.05 -8.23
C THR A 108 0.20 12.78 -9.36
N ASP A 109 0.90 13.81 -9.84
CA ASP A 109 1.90 13.67 -10.90
C ASP A 109 3.13 12.92 -10.39
N ALA A 110 3.60 13.24 -9.18
CA ALA A 110 4.67 12.50 -8.52
C ALA A 110 4.30 11.01 -8.35
N ARG A 111 3.05 10.71 -7.95
CA ARG A 111 2.55 9.33 -7.86
C ARG A 111 2.58 8.62 -9.22
N ASN A 112 2.13 9.28 -10.29
CA ASN A 112 2.15 8.70 -11.62
C ASN A 112 3.57 8.39 -12.10
N ILE A 113 4.55 9.26 -11.80
CA ILE A 113 5.96 8.99 -12.13
C ILE A 113 6.43 7.71 -11.43
N LEU A 114 6.19 7.57 -10.12
CA LEU A 114 6.61 6.38 -9.37
C LEU A 114 5.90 5.10 -9.84
N GLU A 115 4.61 5.17 -10.15
CA GLU A 115 3.80 4.04 -10.63
C GLU A 115 4.33 3.49 -11.97
N TYR A 116 4.68 4.39 -12.89
CA TYR A 116 5.00 4.00 -14.26
C TYR A 116 6.50 3.88 -14.55
N ALA A 117 7.39 4.55 -13.80
CA ALA A 117 8.81 4.60 -14.12
C ALA A 117 9.46 3.21 -14.27
N MET A 118 9.20 2.28 -13.35
CA MET A 118 9.78 0.93 -13.42
C MET A 118 9.00 0.03 -14.39
N SER A 119 7.66 0.09 -14.38
CA SER A 119 6.82 -0.79 -15.20
C SER A 119 6.96 -0.51 -16.70
N ASP A 120 7.08 0.77 -17.08
CA ASP A 120 7.35 1.18 -18.46
C ASP A 120 8.75 0.77 -18.91
N LYS A 121 9.77 0.99 -18.05
CA LYS A 121 11.14 0.55 -18.33
C LYS A 121 11.21 -0.96 -18.52
N ALA A 122 10.66 -1.74 -17.60
CA ALA A 122 10.63 -3.20 -17.69
C ALA A 122 9.90 -3.67 -18.97
N SER A 123 8.80 -3.01 -19.34
CA SER A 123 8.06 -3.30 -20.57
C SER A 123 8.88 -2.99 -21.83
N ALA A 124 9.64 -1.90 -21.84
CA ALA A 124 10.53 -1.54 -22.94
C ALA A 124 11.71 -2.51 -23.05
N ASP A 125 12.37 -2.81 -21.94
CA ASP A 125 13.50 -3.74 -21.85
C ASP A 125 13.06 -5.15 -22.31
N ARG A 126 11.87 -5.60 -21.90
CA ARG A 126 11.30 -6.90 -22.30
C ARG A 126 11.12 -7.02 -23.82
N LYS A 127 10.75 -5.94 -24.53
CA LYS A 127 10.65 -5.97 -26.01
C LYS A 127 12.01 -6.27 -26.65
N THR A 128 13.10 -5.78 -26.05
CA THR A 128 14.45 -6.07 -26.53
C THR A 128 14.87 -7.49 -26.19
N VAL A 129 14.60 -7.96 -24.97
CA VAL A 129 14.86 -9.35 -24.55
C VAL A 129 14.18 -10.35 -25.48
N VAL A 130 12.89 -10.16 -25.80
CA VAL A 130 12.15 -11.05 -26.72
C VAL A 130 12.83 -11.14 -28.08
N LYS A 131 13.26 -10.02 -28.66
CA LYS A 131 13.97 -9.99 -29.95
C LYS A 131 15.34 -10.70 -29.90
N ARG A 132 16.02 -10.69 -28.76
CA ARG A 132 17.31 -11.39 -28.56
C ARG A 132 17.10 -12.90 -28.47
N LEU A 133 16.09 -13.32 -27.72
CA LEU A 133 15.68 -14.73 -27.63
C LEU A 133 15.28 -15.29 -29.00
N GLU A 134 14.52 -14.52 -29.79
CA GLU A 134 14.14 -14.90 -31.17
C GLU A 134 15.35 -15.07 -32.11
N LYS A 135 16.47 -14.40 -31.82
CA LYS A 135 17.74 -14.53 -32.55
C LYS A 135 18.61 -15.69 -32.05
N GLY A 136 18.17 -16.42 -31.03
CA GLY A 136 18.86 -17.57 -30.47
C GLY A 136 19.84 -17.26 -29.34
N GLU A 137 19.84 -16.04 -28.79
CA GLU A 137 20.57 -15.77 -27.54
C GLU A 137 19.97 -16.58 -26.38
N SER A 138 20.83 -17.00 -25.44
CA SER A 138 20.35 -17.58 -24.19
C SER A 138 19.61 -16.53 -23.34
N PHE A 139 18.82 -16.98 -22.36
CA PHE A 139 18.11 -16.07 -21.46
C PHE A 139 19.08 -15.13 -20.74
N ASP A 140 20.18 -15.66 -20.21
CA ASP A 140 21.19 -14.89 -19.48
C ASP A 140 21.83 -13.82 -20.37
N GLU A 141 22.17 -14.15 -21.62
CA GLU A 141 22.71 -13.18 -22.59
C GLU A 141 21.67 -12.11 -22.96
N ALA A 142 20.42 -12.52 -23.14
CA ALA A 142 19.34 -11.63 -23.54
C ALA A 142 19.02 -10.58 -22.46
N VAL A 143 19.13 -10.95 -21.18
CA VAL A 143 18.79 -10.07 -20.03
C VAL A 143 19.97 -9.30 -19.44
N LYS A 144 21.22 -9.69 -19.73
CA LYS A 144 22.43 -9.19 -19.04
C LYS A 144 22.53 -7.67 -18.93
N ASP A 145 22.08 -6.94 -19.94
CA ASP A 145 22.17 -5.47 -19.98
C ASP A 145 21.12 -4.79 -19.08
N PHE A 146 20.06 -5.51 -18.70
CA PHE A 146 18.91 -4.99 -17.97
C PHE A 146 18.93 -5.34 -16.47
N VAL A 147 19.72 -6.32 -16.07
CA VAL A 147 19.82 -6.82 -14.67
C VAL A 147 21.09 -6.35 -13.95
N SER A 148 21.74 -5.30 -14.46
CA SER A 148 22.95 -4.74 -13.87
C SER A 148 22.66 -3.55 -12.95
N ASP A 149 23.51 -3.36 -11.94
CA ASP A 149 23.45 -2.19 -11.04
C ASP A 149 23.52 -0.88 -11.82
N SER A 150 24.37 -0.81 -12.86
CA SER A 150 24.46 0.39 -13.69
C SER A 150 23.16 0.74 -14.43
N ASN A 151 22.39 -0.27 -14.87
CA ASN A 151 21.07 -0.05 -15.48
C ASN A 151 20.05 0.40 -14.43
N PHE A 152 20.11 -0.15 -13.22
CA PHE A 152 19.30 0.28 -12.10
C PHE A 152 19.61 1.74 -11.72
N ASP A 153 20.88 2.11 -11.55
CA ASP A 153 21.32 3.46 -11.22
C ASP A 153 20.86 4.47 -12.29
N THR A 154 20.95 4.10 -13.56
CA THR A 154 20.45 4.93 -14.67
C THR A 154 18.94 5.17 -14.56
N TRP A 155 18.17 4.13 -14.25
CA TRP A 155 16.73 4.26 -14.01
C TRP A 155 16.43 5.10 -12.78
N TYR A 156 17.17 4.90 -11.70
CA TYR A 156 17.01 5.61 -10.44
C TYR A 156 17.24 7.11 -10.63
N GLU A 157 18.37 7.51 -11.22
CA GLU A 157 18.69 8.92 -11.45
C GLU A 157 17.70 9.58 -12.42
N ALA A 158 17.25 8.87 -13.46
CA ALA A 158 16.21 9.38 -14.36
C ALA A 158 14.88 9.59 -13.63
N THR A 159 14.45 8.62 -12.82
CA THR A 159 13.20 8.70 -12.04
C THR A 159 13.26 9.84 -11.03
N LYS A 160 14.39 9.96 -10.33
CA LYS A 160 14.65 11.05 -9.38
C LYS A 160 14.60 12.41 -10.06
N ALA A 161 15.25 12.56 -11.22
CA ALA A 161 15.22 13.81 -11.98
C ALA A 161 13.81 14.20 -12.45
N GLU A 162 12.93 13.26 -12.78
CA GLU A 162 11.52 13.56 -13.05
C GLU A 162 10.76 13.98 -11.78
N LEU A 163 11.01 13.32 -10.65
CA LEU A 163 10.38 13.68 -9.37
C LEU A 163 10.79 15.08 -8.89
N GLU A 164 12.06 15.46 -9.04
CA GLU A 164 12.58 16.79 -8.67
C GLU A 164 11.91 17.94 -9.45
N LYS A 165 11.23 17.65 -10.57
CA LYS A 165 10.46 18.65 -11.32
C LYS A 165 9.09 18.93 -10.72
N VAL A 166 8.52 17.97 -9.99
CA VAL A 166 7.13 18.03 -9.47
C VAL A 166 7.06 18.10 -7.94
N VAL A 167 8.12 17.67 -7.24
CA VAL A 167 8.23 17.81 -5.79
C VAL A 167 9.00 19.10 -5.48
N LYS A 168 8.30 20.14 -5.04
CA LYS A 168 8.87 21.44 -4.63
C LYS A 168 9.16 21.50 -3.14
#